data_AF-A0A924AA35-F1
#
_entry.id   AF-A0A924AA35-F1
#
_cell.length_a   1.000
_cell.length_b   1.000
_cell.length_c   1.000
_cell.angle_alpha   90.00
_cell.angle_beta   90.00
_cell.angle_gamma   90.00
#
_symmetry.space_group_name_H-M   'P 1'
#
loop_
_entity.id
_entity.type
_entity.pdbx_description
1 polymer ?
#
loop_
_entity_poly.entity_id
_entity_poly.type
_entity_poly.pdbx_seq_one_letter_code
_entity_poly.pdbx_strand_id
1 'polypeptide(L)'
;DSLLVLAGGLWYLLFALLFFKIYPYRPAQRLLGANLHEAAKFLRIKSALYDVTSNVTEEYRKLVAQQVVVNEKQDELRELLYKNRELIKDPTDTGKLLVVTFADVIDLYENIMATWYDYGLLRQRFGNTNILSDLSIVIQNLADEIDRIGLAIQSNNNYTKQYQLIPVLEALKIRIDAMEDPNNSNLVLKKILVNLRNLGDRTDELMNYFKAGAAAKRDLREDSDYSKFVSHQVISSSLFISNLSLQSSVFRHSLRMMITCLVGFIIAKLLPQAHHGYWILLTIIVILKPGFSLTRQRNYERLVGTIGGGIIGLLIIFYVHDRDALFGLIIFFMLGTYTFMRINYIVTVIFTTPYVLILFSLLGMGSIGVAEERLLDTGIASLLAFIGSYILFPHWESVQLESYMVKVLQANKNYLQQLAAYFSGQIHSQLEYKLVRKELYVSTANLSAAFQRMLSEPKSKQRSSQEIYEFVVLNHVLSSNIASLTASITNKQQGMFAKEALLPVKKSITILQESLLQLDTSLTKDELAAAATNPPAADGIVDKQLTEQLNFIYKVSGDIGKITQKIATKM
;
A
#
# COMPACT_ATOMS: atom_id res chain seq x y z
N ASP A 1 -27.33 20.41 30.12
CA ASP A 1 -26.14 19.88 29.41
C ASP A 1 -26.46 18.96 28.24
N SER A 2 -27.23 17.88 28.40
CA SER A 2 -27.52 16.93 27.30
C SER A 2 -28.22 17.56 26.08
N LEU A 3 -29.11 18.54 26.28
CA LEU A 3 -29.76 19.27 25.18
C LEU A 3 -28.80 20.17 24.40
N LEU A 4 -27.80 20.75 25.06
CA LEU A 4 -26.77 21.57 24.41
C LEU A 4 -25.83 20.70 23.58
N VAL A 5 -25.47 19.52 24.08
CA VAL A 5 -24.69 18.52 23.33
C VAL A 5 -25.47 18.05 22.09
N LEU A 6 -26.78 17.77 22.23
CA LEU A 6 -27.64 17.40 21.11
C LEU A 6 -27.73 18.53 20.07
N ALA A 7 -27.96 19.77 20.52
CA ALA A 7 -28.05 20.94 19.65
C ALA A 7 -26.73 21.18 18.89
N GLY A 8 -25.58 21.08 19.57
CA GLY A 8 -24.27 21.15 18.94
C GLY A 8 -24.03 20.03 17.92
N GLY A 9 -24.45 18.81 18.25
CA GLY A 9 -24.39 17.67 17.33
C GLY A 9 -25.25 17.87 16.08
N LEU A 10 -26.47 18.37 16.23
CA LEU A 10 -27.36 18.70 15.10
C LEU A 10 -26.80 19.84 14.25
N TRP A 11 -26.24 20.87 14.88
CA TRP A 11 -25.60 21.98 14.16
C TRP A 11 -24.41 21.48 13.32
N TYR A 12 -23.52 20.67 13.91
CA TYR A 12 -22.40 20.09 13.18
C TYR A 12 -22.87 19.15 12.06
N LEU A 13 -23.91 18.34 12.30
CA LEU A 13 -24.50 17.48 11.27
C LEU A 13 -25.01 18.31 10.08
N LEU A 14 -25.76 19.38 10.33
CA LEU A 14 -26.24 20.29 9.28
C LEU A 14 -25.08 20.93 8.53
N PHE A 15 -24.07 21.42 9.25
CA PHE A 15 -22.85 21.98 8.64
C PHE A 15 -22.13 20.95 7.76
N ALA A 16 -21.96 19.72 8.23
CA ALA A 16 -21.31 18.64 7.49
C ALA A 16 -22.10 18.24 6.24
N LEU A 17 -23.43 18.13 6.33
CA LEU A 17 -24.30 17.83 5.18
C LEU A 17 -24.25 18.96 4.14
N LEU A 18 -24.26 20.21 4.59
CA LEU A 18 -24.17 21.38 3.71
C LEU A 18 -22.80 21.42 3.02
N PHE A 19 -21.72 21.18 3.75
CA PHE A 19 -20.38 21.11 3.18
C PHE A 19 -20.25 19.97 2.15
N PHE A 20 -20.79 18.78 2.46
CA PHE A 20 -20.78 17.65 1.54
C PHE A 20 -21.59 17.94 0.26
N LYS A 21 -22.70 18.67 0.39
CA LYS A 21 -23.51 19.10 -0.76
C LYS A 21 -22.79 20.14 -1.64
N ILE A 22 -21.99 21.04 -1.06
CA ILE A 22 -21.21 22.03 -1.82
C ILE A 22 -20.00 21.38 -2.50
N TYR A 23 -19.32 20.45 -1.83
CA TYR A 23 -18.05 19.87 -2.30
C TYR A 23 -18.02 18.33 -2.28
N PRO A 24 -18.92 17.64 -3.02
CA PRO A 24 -19.08 16.19 -2.92
C PRO A 24 -17.84 15.41 -3.41
N TYR A 25 -17.10 15.95 -4.39
CA TYR A 25 -15.95 15.27 -5.01
C TYR A 25 -14.61 15.52 -4.30
N ARG A 26 -14.53 16.50 -3.38
CA ARG A 26 -13.25 16.90 -2.76
C ARG A 26 -12.56 15.77 -1.98
N PRO A 27 -13.27 14.90 -1.24
CA PRO A 27 -12.65 13.74 -0.60
C PRO A 27 -11.96 12.82 -1.62
N ALA A 28 -12.63 12.54 -2.74
CA ALA A 28 -12.10 11.67 -3.80
C ALA A 28 -10.91 12.30 -4.53
N GLN A 29 -10.97 13.60 -4.85
CA GLN A 29 -9.84 14.35 -5.43
C GLN A 29 -8.61 14.33 -4.53
N ARG A 30 -8.79 14.59 -3.23
CA ARG A 30 -7.68 14.56 -2.26
C ARG A 30 -7.03 13.18 -2.18
N LEU A 31 -7.84 12.13 -2.17
CA LEU A 31 -7.36 10.76 -2.07
C LEU A 31 -6.73 10.26 -3.37
N LEU A 32 -7.25 10.68 -4.54
CA LEU A 32 -6.62 10.45 -5.85
C LEU A 32 -5.25 11.13 -5.95
N GLY A 33 -5.15 12.40 -5.56
CA GLY A 33 -3.85 13.07 -5.51
C GLY A 33 -2.89 12.45 -4.48
N ALA A 34 -3.39 12.00 -3.33
CA ALA A 34 -2.57 11.27 -2.35
C ALA A 34 -2.05 9.95 -2.92
N ASN A 35 -2.85 9.24 -3.72
CA ASN A 35 -2.43 8.05 -4.43
C ASN A 35 -1.26 8.33 -5.38
N LEU A 36 -1.36 9.40 -6.17
CA LEU A 36 -0.32 9.86 -7.08
C LEU A 36 0.97 10.22 -6.35
N HIS A 37 0.90 10.88 -5.19
CA HIS A 37 2.08 11.18 -4.37
C HIS A 37 2.82 9.91 -3.93
N GLU A 38 2.08 8.89 -3.48
CA GLU A 38 2.69 7.63 -3.05
C GLU A 38 3.26 6.83 -4.24
N ALA A 39 2.62 6.90 -5.42
CA ALA A 39 3.15 6.32 -6.66
C ALA A 39 4.42 7.05 -7.15
N ALA A 40 4.45 8.38 -7.08
CA ALA A 40 5.64 9.19 -7.36
C ALA A 40 6.78 8.84 -6.39
N LYS A 41 6.50 8.74 -5.09
CA LYS A 41 7.48 8.34 -4.08
C LYS A 41 8.03 6.93 -4.34
N PHE A 42 7.18 6.00 -4.77
CA PHE A 42 7.62 4.66 -5.21
C PHE A 42 8.61 4.76 -6.39
N LEU A 43 8.29 5.56 -7.40
CA LEU A 43 9.17 5.79 -8.54
C LEU A 43 10.49 6.46 -8.15
N ARG A 44 10.48 7.40 -7.20
CA ARG A 44 11.71 8.02 -6.63
C ARG A 44 12.59 7.00 -5.95
N ILE A 45 12.04 6.13 -5.09
CA ILE A 45 12.81 5.03 -4.47
C ILE A 45 13.41 4.13 -5.54
N LYS A 46 12.64 3.81 -6.59
CA LYS A 46 13.12 3.01 -7.71
C LYS A 46 14.27 3.68 -8.48
N SER A 47 14.29 5.00 -8.59
CA SER A 47 15.38 5.74 -9.23
C SER A 47 16.73 5.51 -8.52
N ALA A 48 16.72 5.32 -7.19
CA ALA A 48 17.92 5.05 -6.40
C ALA A 48 18.53 3.67 -6.71
N LEU A 49 17.78 2.74 -7.32
CA LEU A 49 18.32 1.45 -7.79
C LEU A 49 19.29 1.61 -8.97
N TYR A 50 19.27 2.76 -9.66
CA TYR A 50 20.24 3.08 -10.72
C TYR A 50 21.51 3.77 -10.19
N ASP A 51 21.49 4.30 -8.96
CA ASP A 51 22.65 4.93 -8.33
C ASP A 51 23.66 3.87 -7.87
N VAL A 52 24.89 3.94 -8.37
CA VAL A 52 25.96 2.97 -8.05
C VAL A 52 26.35 3.02 -6.57
N THR A 53 26.16 4.15 -5.89
CA THR A 53 26.56 4.36 -4.48
C THR A 53 25.55 3.80 -3.47
N SER A 54 24.31 3.54 -3.90
CA SER A 54 23.24 3.11 -2.99
C SER A 54 23.29 1.61 -2.70
N ASN A 55 22.74 1.18 -1.55
CA ASN A 55 22.62 -0.24 -1.23
C ASN A 55 21.36 -0.85 -1.88
N VAL A 56 21.54 -1.69 -2.90
CA VAL A 56 20.44 -2.33 -3.65
C VAL A 56 19.45 -3.03 -2.71
N THR A 57 19.94 -3.78 -1.72
CA THR A 57 19.09 -4.54 -0.78
C THR A 57 18.25 -3.62 0.10
N GLU A 58 18.81 -2.49 0.53
CA GLU A 58 18.09 -1.50 1.33
C GLU A 58 17.02 -0.78 0.52
N GLU A 59 17.35 -0.37 -0.71
CA GLU A 59 16.41 0.29 -1.61
C GLU A 59 15.26 -0.65 -2.02
N TYR A 60 15.52 -1.94 -2.23
CA TYR A 60 14.45 -2.93 -2.42
C TYR A 60 13.55 -3.04 -1.19
N ARG A 61 14.09 -3.02 0.02
CA ARG A 61 13.28 -3.04 1.24
C ARG A 61 12.37 -1.81 1.32
N LYS A 62 12.88 -0.63 0.97
CA LYS A 62 12.10 0.62 0.89
C LYS A 62 11.01 0.51 -0.19
N LEU A 63 11.32 -0.08 -1.35
CA LEU A 63 10.39 -0.27 -2.46
C LEU A 63 9.24 -1.20 -2.06
N VAL A 64 9.53 -2.34 -1.42
CA VAL A 64 8.50 -3.25 -0.89
C VAL A 64 7.62 -2.58 0.17
N ALA A 65 8.19 -1.73 1.03
CA ALA A 65 7.42 -0.94 1.99
C ALA A 65 6.48 0.05 1.31
N GLN A 66 7.00 0.76 0.31
CA GLN A 66 6.24 1.76 -0.40
C GLN A 66 5.12 1.12 -1.25
N GLN A 67 5.33 -0.10 -1.77
CA GLN A 67 4.28 -0.87 -2.45
C GLN A 67 3.04 -1.09 -1.58
N VAL A 68 3.24 -1.37 -0.28
CA VAL A 68 2.13 -1.55 0.68
C VAL A 68 1.33 -0.25 0.78
N VAL A 69 2.02 0.88 0.97
CA VAL A 69 1.38 2.20 1.11
C VAL A 69 0.58 2.59 -0.13
N VAL A 70 1.13 2.34 -1.33
CA VAL A 70 0.42 2.62 -2.60
C VAL A 70 -0.85 1.77 -2.70
N ASN A 71 -0.78 0.47 -2.39
CA ASN A 71 -1.94 -0.42 -2.45
C ASN A 71 -3.02 -0.02 -1.44
N GLU A 72 -2.64 0.32 -0.20
CA GLU A 72 -3.58 0.82 0.81
C GLU A 72 -4.33 2.06 0.32
N LYS A 73 -3.63 3.01 -0.33
CA LYS A 73 -4.25 4.20 -0.91
C LYS A 73 -5.14 3.88 -2.12
N GLN A 74 -4.78 2.87 -2.92
CA GLN A 74 -5.62 2.43 -4.03
C GLN A 74 -6.90 1.77 -3.52
N ASP A 75 -6.81 0.98 -2.45
CA ASP A 75 -7.96 0.35 -1.80
C ASP A 75 -8.88 1.40 -1.16
N GLU A 76 -8.32 2.36 -0.40
CA GLU A 76 -9.08 3.46 0.20
C GLU A 76 -9.85 4.25 -0.88
N LEU A 77 -9.18 4.56 -2.00
CA LEU A 77 -9.77 5.31 -3.10
C LEU A 77 -10.84 4.51 -3.84
N ARG A 78 -10.59 3.22 -4.07
CA ARG A 78 -11.55 2.31 -4.69
C ARG A 78 -12.81 2.21 -3.85
N GLU A 79 -12.67 1.95 -2.56
CA GLU A 79 -13.79 1.88 -1.63
C GLU A 79 -14.59 3.20 -1.63
N LEU A 80 -13.92 4.35 -1.60
CA LEU A 80 -14.59 5.66 -1.63
C LEU A 80 -15.35 5.91 -2.94
N LEU A 81 -14.71 5.68 -4.10
CA LEU A 81 -15.30 5.93 -5.42
C LEU A 81 -16.48 5.01 -5.67
N TYR A 82 -16.38 3.74 -5.28
CA TYR A 82 -17.34 2.74 -5.69
C TYR A 82 -18.39 2.35 -4.65
N LYS A 83 -18.18 2.59 -3.34
CA LYS A 83 -19.28 2.46 -2.36
C LYS A 83 -20.26 3.62 -2.47
N ASN A 84 -19.78 4.79 -2.89
CA ASN A 84 -20.61 5.96 -2.99
C ASN A 84 -21.40 5.91 -4.31
N ARG A 85 -22.57 5.26 -4.28
CA ARG A 85 -23.43 5.06 -5.45
C ARG A 85 -23.78 6.37 -6.18
N GLU A 86 -23.77 7.50 -5.47
CA GLU A 86 -23.95 8.82 -6.07
C GLU A 86 -22.81 9.19 -7.01
N LEU A 87 -21.54 8.85 -6.70
CA LEU A 87 -20.39 9.12 -7.57
C LEU A 87 -20.39 8.28 -8.85
N ILE A 88 -20.86 7.02 -8.77
CA ILE A 88 -20.96 6.10 -9.92
C ILE A 88 -22.19 6.41 -10.78
N LYS A 89 -23.32 6.73 -10.14
CA LYS A 89 -24.59 7.02 -10.83
C LYS A 89 -24.75 8.50 -11.19
N ASP A 90 -23.73 9.31 -10.89
CA ASP A 90 -23.76 10.73 -11.18
C ASP A 90 -23.85 10.96 -12.69
N PRO A 91 -24.85 11.71 -13.18
CA PRO A 91 -24.85 12.16 -14.56
C PRO A 91 -23.72 13.18 -14.83
N THR A 92 -23.12 13.79 -13.81
CA THR A 92 -22.04 14.78 -13.98
C THR A 92 -20.71 14.18 -14.40
N ASP A 93 -19.96 14.96 -15.18
CA ASP A 93 -18.71 14.53 -15.80
C ASP A 93 -17.55 14.33 -14.82
N THR A 94 -17.61 14.97 -13.64
CA THR A 94 -16.51 14.98 -12.66
C THR A 94 -16.36 13.63 -11.95
N GLY A 95 -17.47 12.99 -11.57
CA GLY A 95 -17.43 11.66 -10.94
C GLY A 95 -16.84 10.60 -11.87
N LYS A 96 -17.24 10.62 -13.14
CA LYS A 96 -16.68 9.73 -14.19
C LYS A 96 -15.20 9.98 -14.42
N LEU A 97 -14.80 11.25 -14.50
CA LEU A 97 -13.41 11.62 -14.67
C LEU A 97 -12.54 11.09 -13.53
N LEU A 98 -13.01 11.16 -12.28
CA LEU A 98 -12.30 10.57 -11.14
C LEU A 98 -12.13 9.05 -11.25
N VAL A 99 -13.15 8.33 -11.73
CA VAL A 99 -13.09 6.88 -11.92
C VAL A 99 -12.11 6.51 -13.05
N VAL A 100 -12.16 7.22 -14.17
CA VAL A 100 -11.25 7.01 -15.31
C VAL A 100 -9.82 7.35 -14.92
N THR A 101 -9.58 8.52 -14.32
CA THR A 101 -8.25 8.88 -13.83
C THR A 101 -7.76 7.92 -12.76
N PHE A 102 -8.63 7.35 -11.92
CA PHE A 102 -8.22 6.30 -11.00
C PHE A 102 -7.75 5.03 -11.74
N ALA A 103 -8.42 4.63 -12.82
CA ALA A 103 -7.94 3.53 -13.67
C ALA A 103 -6.58 3.86 -14.30
N ASP A 104 -6.40 5.09 -14.80
CA ASP A 104 -5.12 5.57 -15.35
C ASP A 104 -4.00 5.52 -14.30
N VAL A 105 -4.29 5.89 -13.04
CA VAL A 105 -3.32 5.80 -11.93
C VAL A 105 -2.95 4.35 -11.60
N ILE A 106 -3.91 3.42 -11.65
CA ILE A 106 -3.62 1.99 -11.50
C ILE A 106 -2.69 1.54 -12.64
N ASP A 107 -3.05 1.79 -13.89
CA ASP A 107 -2.26 1.38 -15.05
C ASP A 107 -0.86 2.02 -15.04
N LEU A 108 -0.73 3.28 -14.61
CA LEU A 108 0.54 3.96 -14.38
C LEU A 108 1.39 3.20 -13.35
N TYR A 109 0.82 2.94 -12.17
CA TYR A 109 1.55 2.24 -11.10
C TYR A 109 1.96 0.82 -11.50
N GLU A 110 1.10 0.11 -12.22
CA GLU A 110 1.42 -1.22 -12.71
C GLU A 110 2.55 -1.21 -13.75
N ASN A 111 2.63 -0.19 -14.61
CA ASN A 111 3.78 0.01 -15.50
C ASN A 111 5.06 0.32 -14.72
N ILE A 112 4.97 1.13 -13.66
CA ILE A 112 6.09 1.36 -12.75
C ILE A 112 6.53 0.04 -12.12
N MET A 113 5.60 -0.82 -11.70
CA MET A 113 5.89 -2.11 -11.08
C MET A 113 6.51 -3.11 -12.05
N ALA A 114 5.98 -3.23 -13.27
CA ALA A 114 6.38 -4.24 -14.25
C ALA A 114 7.87 -4.16 -14.66
N THR A 115 8.52 -3.03 -14.46
CA THR A 115 9.91 -2.80 -14.90
C THR A 115 10.95 -3.37 -13.92
N TRP A 116 11.22 -4.68 -13.97
CA TRP A 116 12.31 -5.28 -13.19
C TRP A 116 13.57 -5.51 -14.03
N TYR A 117 14.73 -5.16 -13.45
CA TYR A 117 16.04 -5.43 -14.01
C TYR A 117 16.95 -5.99 -12.92
N ASP A 118 17.93 -6.79 -13.32
CA ASP A 118 19.05 -7.12 -12.43
C ASP A 118 19.94 -5.89 -12.26
N TYR A 119 19.62 -5.05 -11.27
CA TYR A 119 20.38 -3.83 -10.99
C TYR A 119 21.83 -4.12 -10.57
N GLY A 120 22.13 -5.31 -10.06
CA GLY A 120 23.50 -5.73 -9.74
C GLY A 120 24.33 -5.84 -11.02
N LEU A 121 23.83 -6.62 -12.00
CA LEU A 121 24.47 -6.74 -13.31
C LEU A 121 24.48 -5.40 -14.07
N LEU A 122 23.41 -4.62 -13.98
CA LEU A 122 23.30 -3.32 -14.64
C LEU A 122 24.38 -2.35 -14.14
N ARG A 123 24.57 -2.28 -12.81
CA ARG A 123 25.60 -1.44 -12.18
C ARG A 123 27.01 -1.95 -12.45
N GLN A 124 27.24 -3.25 -12.43
CA GLN A 124 28.54 -3.83 -12.75
C GLN A 124 28.97 -3.50 -14.18
N ARG A 125 28.04 -3.50 -15.13
CA ARG A 125 28.33 -3.27 -16.55
C ARG A 125 28.40 -1.79 -16.92
N PHE A 126 27.46 -0.98 -16.44
CA PHE A 126 27.29 0.41 -16.88
C PHE A 126 27.60 1.44 -15.79
N GLY A 127 28.07 1.02 -14.61
CA GLY A 127 28.34 1.92 -13.49
C GLY A 127 29.38 3.00 -13.80
N ASN A 128 30.30 2.73 -14.72
CA ASN A 128 31.38 3.67 -15.10
C ASN A 128 30.99 4.63 -16.23
N THR A 129 29.83 4.47 -16.88
CA THR A 129 29.47 5.24 -18.09
C THR A 129 28.64 6.49 -17.81
N ASN A 130 28.32 6.75 -16.53
CA ASN A 130 27.38 7.78 -16.03
C ASN A 130 25.94 7.65 -16.55
N ILE A 131 25.64 6.70 -17.45
CA ILE A 131 24.30 6.55 -18.06
C ILE A 131 23.24 6.20 -17.01
N LEU A 132 23.62 5.47 -15.96
CA LEU A 132 22.68 5.08 -14.90
C LEU A 132 22.27 6.28 -14.05
N SER A 133 23.18 7.23 -13.82
CA SER A 133 22.89 8.49 -13.15
C SER A 133 21.92 9.34 -13.98
N ASP A 134 22.13 9.42 -15.29
CA ASP A 134 21.23 10.16 -16.18
C ASP A 134 19.82 9.53 -16.21
N LEU A 135 19.74 8.19 -16.26
CA LEU A 135 18.48 7.46 -16.17
C LEU A 135 17.79 7.72 -14.82
N SER A 136 18.54 7.75 -13.71
CA SER A 136 18.01 8.08 -12.39
C SER A 136 17.38 9.48 -12.37
N ILE A 137 18.05 10.48 -12.96
CA ILE A 137 17.53 11.85 -13.08
C ILE A 137 16.23 11.89 -13.90
N VAL A 138 16.16 11.18 -15.02
CA VAL A 138 14.92 11.11 -15.83
C VAL A 138 13.76 10.51 -15.02
N ILE A 139 14.03 9.44 -14.25
CA ILE A 139 13.02 8.81 -13.40
C ILE A 139 12.56 9.77 -12.29
N GLN A 140 13.47 10.53 -11.68
CA GLN A 140 13.14 11.53 -10.66
C GLN A 140 12.28 12.65 -11.25
N ASN A 141 12.63 13.18 -12.42
CA ASN A 141 11.84 14.21 -13.10
C ASN A 141 10.43 13.71 -13.47
N LEU A 142 10.29 12.45 -13.89
CA LEU A 142 8.97 11.84 -14.11
C LEU A 142 8.18 11.72 -12.81
N ALA A 143 8.83 11.32 -11.72
CA ALA A 143 8.18 11.25 -10.42
C ALA A 143 7.72 12.63 -9.95
N ASP A 144 8.51 13.68 -10.15
CA ASP A 144 8.13 15.06 -9.83
C ASP A 144 6.96 15.56 -10.68
N GLU A 145 6.88 15.17 -11.94
CA GLU A 145 5.73 15.47 -12.81
C GLU A 145 4.44 14.79 -12.31
N ILE A 146 4.51 13.50 -11.94
CA ILE A 146 3.38 12.76 -11.33
C ILE A 146 2.95 13.42 -10.01
N ASP A 147 3.92 13.83 -9.19
CA ASP A 147 3.69 14.49 -7.90
C ASP A 147 2.99 15.85 -8.07
N ARG A 148 3.40 16.65 -9.06
CA ARG A 148 2.77 17.93 -9.40
C ARG A 148 1.34 17.76 -9.90
N ILE A 149 1.09 16.74 -10.74
CA ILE A 149 -0.26 16.36 -11.15
C ILE A 149 -1.11 16.03 -9.91
N GLY A 150 -0.57 15.23 -8.98
CA GLY A 150 -1.21 14.91 -7.71
C GLY A 150 -1.61 16.17 -6.93
N LEU A 151 -0.67 17.12 -6.74
CA LEU A 151 -0.91 18.38 -6.04
C LEU A 151 -2.01 19.22 -6.70
N ALA A 152 -2.02 19.28 -8.03
CA ALA A 152 -3.02 20.03 -8.79
C ALA A 152 -4.43 19.42 -8.63
N ILE A 153 -4.55 18.08 -8.65
CA ILE A 153 -5.83 17.40 -8.38
C ILE A 153 -6.28 17.66 -6.93
N GLN A 154 -5.39 17.57 -5.94
CA GLN A 154 -5.75 17.83 -4.52
C GLN A 154 -6.21 19.27 -4.28
N SER A 155 -5.52 20.23 -4.91
CA SER A 155 -5.86 21.65 -4.79
C SER A 155 -7.08 22.03 -5.63
N ASN A 156 -7.48 21.19 -6.61
CA ASN A 156 -8.50 21.47 -7.63
C ASN A 156 -8.12 22.68 -8.49
N ASN A 157 -6.86 22.71 -8.90
CA ASN A 157 -6.30 23.72 -9.80
C ASN A 157 -5.99 23.10 -11.17
N ASN A 158 -6.01 23.90 -12.22
CA ASN A 158 -5.50 23.47 -13.52
C ASN A 158 -3.99 23.24 -13.47
N TYR A 159 -3.50 22.34 -14.33
CA TYR A 159 -2.08 22.03 -14.44
C TYR A 159 -1.62 22.00 -15.89
N THR A 160 -0.39 22.43 -16.12
CA THR A 160 0.28 22.39 -17.41
C THR A 160 1.61 21.69 -17.24
N LYS A 161 1.88 20.73 -18.13
CA LYS A 161 3.09 19.90 -18.09
C LYS A 161 4.36 20.76 -18.05
N GLN A 162 5.27 20.44 -17.13
CA GLN A 162 6.53 21.18 -16.97
C GLN A 162 7.74 20.42 -17.52
N TYR A 163 7.72 19.09 -17.48
CA TYR A 163 8.82 18.26 -17.95
C TYR A 163 8.59 17.71 -19.37
N GLN A 164 9.53 17.95 -20.29
CA GLN A 164 9.49 17.40 -21.65
C GLN A 164 10.37 16.15 -21.76
N LEU A 165 9.76 14.96 -21.68
CA LEU A 165 10.48 13.70 -21.64
C LEU A 165 11.15 13.32 -22.98
N ILE A 166 10.45 13.50 -24.11
CA ILE A 166 10.87 12.93 -25.40
C ILE A 166 12.26 13.43 -25.85
N PRO A 167 12.57 14.75 -25.83
CA PRO A 167 13.90 15.23 -26.22
C PRO A 167 15.03 14.65 -25.35
N VAL A 168 14.76 14.46 -24.05
CA VAL A 168 15.74 13.89 -23.10
C VAL A 168 15.99 12.42 -23.41
N LEU A 169 14.95 11.65 -23.72
CA LEU A 169 15.10 10.24 -24.13
C LEU A 169 15.84 10.08 -25.46
N GLU A 170 15.63 10.99 -26.42
CA GLU A 170 16.34 10.99 -27.70
C GLU A 170 17.83 11.26 -27.51
N ALA A 171 18.20 12.24 -26.67
CA ALA A 171 19.59 12.51 -26.33
C ALA A 171 20.26 11.31 -25.65
N LEU A 172 19.58 10.65 -24.71
CA LEU A 172 20.08 9.43 -24.07
C LEU A 172 20.22 8.27 -25.06
N LYS A 173 19.28 8.12 -25.99
CA LYS A 173 19.34 7.11 -27.03
C LYS A 173 20.59 7.27 -27.89
N ILE A 174 20.89 8.49 -28.35
CA ILE A 174 22.09 8.78 -29.15
C ILE A 174 23.35 8.37 -28.39
N ARG A 175 23.45 8.74 -27.11
CA ARG A 175 24.59 8.38 -26.27
C ARG A 175 24.69 6.86 -26.04
N ILE A 176 23.55 6.17 -25.90
CA ILE A 176 23.51 4.70 -25.79
C ILE A 176 23.92 4.00 -27.09
N ASP A 177 23.53 4.54 -28.24
CA ASP A 177 23.92 4.01 -29.54
C ASP A 177 25.41 4.24 -29.84
N ALA A 178 26.02 5.30 -29.30
CA ALA A 178 27.44 5.61 -29.44
C ALA A 178 28.36 4.79 -28.51
N MET A 179 27.82 4.05 -27.54
CA MET A 179 28.63 3.19 -26.66
C MET A 179 29.05 1.91 -27.40
N GLU A 180 30.35 1.76 -27.68
CA GLU A 180 30.93 0.51 -28.19
C GLU A 180 30.92 -0.57 -27.09
N ASP A 181 29.97 -1.51 -27.20
CA ASP A 181 29.93 -2.71 -26.36
C ASP A 181 30.35 -3.93 -27.19
N PRO A 182 31.47 -4.60 -26.87
CA PRO A 182 31.96 -5.78 -27.58
C PRO A 182 30.94 -6.91 -27.76
N ASN A 183 29.89 -6.95 -26.93
CA ASN A 183 28.83 -7.96 -26.96
C ASN A 183 27.46 -7.45 -27.44
N ASN A 184 27.38 -6.24 -28.02
CA ASN A 184 26.14 -5.64 -28.53
C ASN A 184 24.99 -5.62 -27.49
N SER A 185 25.31 -5.42 -26.20
CA SER A 185 24.39 -5.65 -25.07
C SER A 185 23.77 -4.38 -24.48
N ASN A 186 23.78 -3.25 -25.22
CA ASN A 186 23.04 -2.02 -24.86
C ASN A 186 21.51 -2.18 -24.92
N LEU A 187 21.01 -3.36 -25.31
CA LEU A 187 19.59 -3.70 -25.39
C LEU A 187 18.84 -3.47 -24.07
N VAL A 188 19.46 -3.72 -22.93
CA VAL A 188 18.82 -3.49 -21.62
C VAL A 188 18.55 -1.99 -21.42
N LEU A 189 19.52 -1.13 -21.75
CA LEU A 189 19.35 0.33 -21.69
C LEU A 189 18.29 0.82 -22.68
N LYS A 190 18.26 0.26 -23.90
CA LYS A 190 17.20 0.57 -24.89
C LYS A 190 15.81 0.18 -24.39
N LYS A 191 15.67 -0.97 -23.72
CA LYS A 191 14.41 -1.37 -23.06
C LYS A 191 14.01 -0.41 -21.95
N ILE A 192 14.98 0.05 -21.15
CA ILE A 192 14.73 1.07 -20.12
C ILE A 192 14.18 2.34 -20.78
N LEU A 193 14.77 2.82 -21.88
CA LEU A 193 14.26 4.00 -22.59
C LEU A 193 12.83 3.82 -23.11
N VAL A 194 12.51 2.65 -23.70
CA VAL A 194 11.14 2.34 -24.16
C VAL A 194 10.17 2.36 -22.98
N ASN A 195 10.55 1.78 -21.85
CA ASN A 195 9.72 1.77 -20.67
C ASN A 195 9.52 3.17 -20.07
N LEU A 196 10.57 4.01 -20.06
CA LEU A 196 10.45 5.40 -19.64
C LEU A 196 9.53 6.19 -20.57
N ARG A 197 9.58 5.94 -21.88
CA ARG A 197 8.65 6.54 -22.85
C ARG A 197 7.21 6.13 -22.54
N ASN A 198 6.93 4.84 -22.40
CA ASN A 198 5.60 4.35 -22.04
C ASN A 198 5.10 4.98 -20.73
N LEU A 199 5.98 5.13 -19.74
CA LEU A 199 5.66 5.78 -18.48
C LEU A 199 5.33 7.28 -18.66
N GLY A 200 6.05 7.95 -19.54
CA GLY A 200 5.74 9.31 -19.98
C GLY A 200 4.37 9.42 -20.63
N ASP A 201 4.04 8.50 -21.54
CA ASP A 201 2.74 8.45 -22.21
C ASP A 201 1.59 8.25 -21.19
N ARG A 202 1.76 7.35 -20.21
CA ARG A 202 0.80 7.18 -19.10
C ARG A 202 0.68 8.42 -18.21
N THR A 203 1.78 9.13 -17.99
CA THR A 203 1.75 10.40 -17.26
C THR A 203 1.00 11.48 -18.07
N ASP A 204 1.11 11.46 -19.40
CA ASP A 204 0.36 12.35 -20.29
C ASP A 204 -1.14 12.01 -20.35
N GLU A 205 -1.52 10.75 -20.21
CA GLU A 205 -2.93 10.35 -20.09
C GLU A 205 -3.59 10.98 -18.86
N LEU A 206 -2.87 11.10 -17.73
CA LEU A 206 -3.39 11.78 -16.53
C LEU A 206 -3.73 13.26 -16.79
N MET A 207 -3.09 13.90 -17.77
CA MET A 207 -3.40 15.28 -18.14
C MET A 207 -4.81 15.44 -18.71
N ASN A 208 -5.47 14.35 -19.15
CA ASN A 208 -6.85 14.38 -19.60
C ASN A 208 -7.81 14.85 -18.49
N TYR A 209 -7.43 14.66 -17.22
CA TYR A 209 -8.16 15.22 -16.07
C TYR A 209 -8.37 16.73 -16.18
N PHE A 210 -7.35 17.47 -16.62
CA PHE A 210 -7.40 18.93 -16.70
C PHE A 210 -7.90 19.45 -18.05
N LYS A 211 -7.79 18.65 -19.12
CA LYS A 211 -8.16 19.04 -20.49
C LYS A 211 -9.65 18.84 -20.81
N ALA A 212 -10.39 18.09 -20.00
CA ALA A 212 -11.75 17.65 -20.32
C ALA A 212 -12.79 18.79 -20.33
N GLY A 213 -12.98 19.43 -21.48
CA GLY A 213 -14.23 20.11 -21.86
C GLY A 213 -15.36 19.10 -22.19
N ALA A 214 -16.62 19.56 -22.20
CA ALA A 214 -17.86 18.75 -22.34
C ALA A 214 -17.90 17.70 -23.49
N ALA A 215 -17.06 17.80 -24.52
CA ALA A 215 -17.09 16.95 -25.70
C ALA A 215 -16.30 15.63 -25.58
N ALA A 216 -15.20 15.58 -24.81
CA ALA A 216 -14.43 14.35 -24.58
C ALA A 216 -15.12 13.36 -23.61
N LYS A 217 -16.24 13.77 -23.01
CA LYS A 217 -17.00 13.08 -21.96
C LYS A 217 -18.04 12.08 -22.47
N ARG A 218 -18.25 11.96 -23.79
CA ARG A 218 -19.26 11.07 -24.40
C ARG A 218 -18.76 9.65 -24.70
N ASP A 219 -17.46 9.45 -24.95
CA ASP A 219 -16.87 8.13 -25.28
C ASP A 219 -16.58 7.26 -24.04
N LEU A 220 -16.48 7.86 -22.85
CA LEU A 220 -16.22 7.15 -21.59
C LEU A 220 -17.43 6.33 -21.08
N ARG A 221 -18.45 6.13 -21.92
CA ARG A 221 -19.77 5.61 -21.53
C ARG A 221 -19.93 4.10 -21.74
N GLU A 222 -19.02 3.43 -22.45
CA GLU A 222 -19.24 2.04 -22.89
C GLU A 222 -18.56 0.93 -22.07
N ASP A 223 -17.64 1.22 -21.15
CA ASP A 223 -16.89 0.17 -20.44
C ASP A 223 -17.34 -0.03 -18.97
N SER A 224 -18.66 -0.05 -18.72
CA SER A 224 -19.19 -0.10 -17.34
C SER A 224 -19.31 -1.54 -16.79
N ASP A 225 -18.19 -2.15 -16.41
CA ASP A 225 -18.17 -3.31 -15.49
C ASP A 225 -17.18 -3.12 -14.32
N TYR A 226 -16.87 -1.86 -14.02
CA TYR A 226 -15.96 -1.47 -12.93
C TYR A 226 -16.43 -1.89 -11.52
N SER A 227 -17.71 -2.26 -11.37
CA SER A 227 -18.29 -2.76 -10.12
C SER A 227 -17.62 -4.07 -9.65
N LYS A 228 -17.07 -4.87 -10.58
CA LYS A 228 -16.32 -6.11 -10.28
C LYS A 228 -14.96 -5.85 -9.63
N PHE A 229 -14.45 -4.61 -9.67
CA PHE A 229 -13.21 -4.26 -8.99
C PHE A 229 -13.41 -3.94 -7.51
N VAL A 230 -14.66 -3.94 -7.02
CA VAL A 230 -15.04 -3.44 -5.68
C VAL A 230 -15.42 -4.61 -4.78
N SER A 231 -14.73 -4.73 -3.65
CA SER A 231 -15.11 -5.65 -2.59
C SER A 231 -16.42 -5.20 -1.95
N HIS A 232 -17.52 -5.90 -2.23
CA HIS A 232 -18.76 -5.69 -1.51
C HIS A 232 -18.69 -6.40 -0.16
N GLN A 233 -18.68 -5.64 0.93
CA GLN A 233 -18.91 -6.19 2.26
C GLN A 233 -20.41 -6.48 2.41
N VAL A 234 -20.80 -7.74 2.20
CA VAL A 234 -22.16 -8.19 2.45
C VAL A 234 -22.37 -8.25 3.96
N ILE A 235 -23.20 -7.37 4.50
CA ILE A 235 -23.63 -7.46 5.91
C ILE A 235 -24.58 -8.64 6.00
N SER A 236 -24.08 -9.78 6.49
CA SER A 236 -24.90 -10.96 6.76
C SER A 236 -24.91 -11.28 8.25
N SER A 237 -26.07 -11.67 8.76
CA SER A 237 -26.20 -12.14 10.14
C SER A 237 -25.36 -13.39 10.39
N SER A 238 -25.13 -14.21 9.36
CA SER A 238 -24.22 -15.36 9.42
C SER A 238 -22.76 -14.95 9.65
N LEU A 239 -22.32 -13.81 9.11
CA LEU A 239 -20.97 -13.27 9.32
C LEU A 239 -20.79 -12.74 10.75
N PHE A 240 -21.85 -12.17 11.35
CA PHE A 240 -21.81 -11.80 12.76
C PHE A 240 -21.63 -13.02 13.67
N ILE A 241 -22.44 -14.07 13.43
CA ILE A 241 -22.38 -15.31 14.23
C ILE A 241 -21.05 -16.05 14.00
N SER A 242 -20.54 -16.11 12.77
CA SER A 242 -19.24 -16.74 12.49
C SER A 242 -18.07 -16.00 13.14
N ASN A 243 -18.23 -14.70 13.39
CA ASN A 243 -17.26 -13.92 14.16
C ASN A 243 -17.34 -14.16 15.66
N LEU A 244 -18.43 -14.69 16.24
CA LEU A 244 -18.53 -15.05 17.66
C LEU A 244 -17.81 -16.38 17.98
N SER A 245 -16.57 -16.51 17.53
CA SER A 245 -15.74 -17.67 17.74
C SER A 245 -14.34 -17.24 18.16
N LEU A 246 -13.71 -18.02 19.04
CA LEU A 246 -12.29 -17.85 19.35
C LEU A 246 -11.38 -18.13 18.14
N GLN A 247 -11.90 -18.57 16.99
CA GLN A 247 -11.12 -18.61 15.74
C GLN A 247 -11.13 -17.26 14.99
N SER A 248 -12.10 -16.37 15.27
CA SER A 248 -12.14 -15.05 14.67
C SER A 248 -11.11 -14.12 15.31
N SER A 249 -10.31 -13.46 14.48
CA SER A 249 -9.39 -12.40 14.91
C SER A 249 -10.11 -11.21 15.54
N VAL A 250 -11.33 -10.89 15.06
CA VAL A 250 -12.16 -9.80 15.57
C VAL A 250 -12.60 -10.11 17.01
N PHE A 251 -13.09 -11.32 17.28
CA PHE A 251 -13.56 -11.69 18.61
C PHE A 251 -12.43 -11.83 19.63
N ARG A 252 -11.28 -12.41 19.23
CA ARG A 252 -10.07 -12.39 20.07
C ARG A 252 -9.68 -10.97 20.47
N HIS A 253 -9.71 -10.04 19.52
CA HIS A 253 -9.40 -8.64 19.79
C HIS A 253 -10.43 -7.99 20.73
N SER A 254 -11.72 -8.17 20.47
CA SER A 254 -12.79 -7.64 21.33
C SER A 254 -12.69 -8.15 22.77
N LEU A 255 -12.42 -9.44 22.95
CA LEU A 255 -12.24 -10.04 24.28
C LEU A 255 -10.98 -9.50 24.98
N ARG A 256 -9.87 -9.36 24.25
CA ARG A 256 -8.65 -8.72 24.76
C ARG A 256 -8.90 -7.28 25.19
N MET A 257 -9.61 -6.49 24.37
CA MET A 257 -10.00 -5.11 24.69
C MET A 257 -10.81 -5.06 25.98
N MET A 258 -11.84 -5.91 26.08
CA MET A 258 -12.70 -6.01 27.26
C MET A 258 -11.89 -6.32 28.53
N ILE A 259 -11.08 -7.38 28.51
CA ILE A 259 -10.28 -7.81 29.68
C ILE A 259 -9.28 -6.71 30.06
N THR A 260 -8.57 -6.13 29.09
CA THR A 260 -7.56 -5.08 29.36
C THR A 260 -8.22 -3.83 29.95
N CYS A 261 -9.37 -3.42 29.42
CA CYS A 261 -10.14 -2.29 29.97
C CYS A 261 -10.70 -2.59 31.37
N LEU A 262 -11.16 -3.81 31.62
CA LEU A 262 -11.65 -4.23 32.94
C LEU A 262 -10.54 -4.17 33.98
N VAL A 263 -9.35 -4.70 33.67
CA VAL A 263 -8.18 -4.63 34.54
C VAL A 263 -7.75 -3.17 34.75
N GLY A 264 -7.71 -2.36 33.68
CA GLY A 264 -7.42 -0.93 33.77
C GLY A 264 -8.42 -0.16 34.63
N PHE A 265 -9.71 -0.49 34.55
CA PHE A 265 -10.76 0.08 35.39
C PHE A 265 -10.59 -0.27 36.87
N ILE A 266 -10.28 -1.54 37.17
CA ILE A 266 -10.02 -1.97 38.54
C ILE A 266 -8.81 -1.22 39.12
N ILE A 267 -7.70 -1.13 38.35
CA ILE A 267 -6.51 -0.38 38.77
C ILE A 267 -6.85 1.10 39.01
N ALA A 268 -7.59 1.74 38.09
CA ALA A 268 -8.02 3.13 38.23
C ALA A 268 -8.85 3.35 39.51
N LYS A 269 -9.67 2.39 39.92
CA LYS A 269 -10.47 2.47 41.15
C LYS A 269 -9.68 2.22 42.43
N LEU A 270 -8.60 1.44 42.36
CA LEU A 270 -7.76 1.12 43.52
C LEU A 270 -6.71 2.20 43.81
N LEU A 271 -6.37 3.04 42.83
CA LEU A 271 -5.39 4.12 42.98
C LEU A 271 -6.04 5.35 43.64
N PRO A 272 -5.60 5.76 44.86
CA PRO A 272 -6.20 6.87 45.60
C PRO A 272 -6.05 8.25 44.92
N GLN A 273 -5.07 8.38 44.00
CA GLN A 273 -4.70 9.60 43.29
C GLN A 273 -5.31 9.69 41.88
N ALA A 274 -6.14 8.73 41.46
CA ALA A 274 -6.66 8.66 40.10
C ALA A 274 -7.94 9.51 39.92
N HIS A 275 -7.87 10.82 40.15
CA HIS A 275 -9.00 11.73 39.90
C HIS A 275 -9.49 11.64 38.44
N HIS A 276 -8.58 11.35 37.51
CA HIS A 276 -8.86 11.23 36.07
C HIS A 276 -8.70 9.80 35.54
N GLY A 277 -8.96 8.76 36.34
CA GLY A 277 -8.74 7.36 35.97
C GLY A 277 -9.44 6.87 34.67
N TYR A 278 -10.41 7.62 34.13
CA TYR A 278 -10.97 7.38 32.80
C TYR A 278 -9.93 7.51 31.67
N TRP A 279 -8.82 8.22 31.89
CA TRP A 279 -7.71 8.35 30.96
C TRP A 279 -6.95 7.06 30.73
N ILE A 280 -6.86 6.19 31.73
CA ILE A 280 -6.28 4.85 31.58
C ILE A 280 -7.11 4.09 30.54
N LEU A 281 -8.44 4.05 30.71
CA LEU A 281 -9.34 3.35 29.80
C LEU A 281 -9.30 3.94 28.38
N LEU A 282 -9.40 5.27 28.27
CA LEU A 282 -9.32 5.96 26.98
C LEU A 282 -8.00 5.63 26.26
N THR A 283 -6.90 5.61 27.01
CA THR A 283 -5.58 5.34 26.44
C THR A 283 -5.42 3.88 26.04
N ILE A 284 -5.95 2.92 26.82
CA ILE A 284 -6.02 1.51 26.43
C ILE A 284 -6.79 1.36 25.10
N ILE A 285 -7.97 1.98 25.00
CA ILE A 285 -8.80 1.89 23.79
C ILE A 285 -8.09 2.44 22.56
N VAL A 286 -7.32 3.51 22.74
CA VAL A 286 -6.60 4.17 21.65
C VAL A 286 -5.35 3.38 21.24
N ILE A 287 -4.59 2.84 22.20
CA ILE A 287 -3.33 2.13 21.97
C ILE A 287 -3.56 0.71 21.46
N LEU A 288 -4.50 -0.02 22.04
CA LEU A 288 -4.69 -1.43 21.76
C LEU A 288 -5.34 -1.61 20.38
N LYS A 289 -4.59 -2.21 19.46
CA LYS A 289 -5.02 -2.51 18.09
C LYS A 289 -5.14 -4.03 17.87
N PRO A 290 -5.77 -4.50 16.78
CA PRO A 290 -5.91 -5.94 16.50
C PRO A 290 -4.56 -6.68 16.40
N GLY A 291 -3.54 -6.05 15.81
CA GLY A 291 -2.18 -6.61 15.72
C GLY A 291 -1.23 -6.16 16.84
N PHE A 292 -0.26 -7.01 17.19
CA PHE A 292 0.78 -6.67 18.16
C PHE A 292 1.68 -5.52 17.67
N SER A 293 2.12 -5.59 16.41
CA SER A 293 2.96 -4.56 15.77
C SER A 293 2.29 -3.18 15.81
N LEU A 294 1.01 -3.12 15.43
CA LEU A 294 0.21 -1.89 15.46
C LEU A 294 0.02 -1.37 16.89
N THR A 295 -0.21 -2.26 17.85
CA THR A 295 -0.32 -1.87 19.27
C THR A 295 0.99 -1.31 19.77
N ARG A 296 2.12 -1.97 19.49
CA ARG A 296 3.47 -1.53 19.88
C ARG A 296 3.81 -0.17 19.27
N GLN A 297 3.55 0.01 17.97
CA GLN A 297 3.74 1.30 17.30
C GLN A 297 2.91 2.38 17.99
N ARG A 298 1.60 2.17 18.13
CA ARG A 298 0.70 3.15 18.75
C ARG A 298 1.08 3.46 20.19
N ASN A 299 1.56 2.46 20.92
CA ASN A 299 2.04 2.58 22.29
C ASN A 299 3.25 3.52 22.36
N TYR A 300 4.25 3.28 21.52
CA TYR A 300 5.43 4.14 21.39
C TYR A 300 5.04 5.58 21.03
N GLU A 301 4.22 5.74 19.99
CA GLU A 301 3.79 7.05 19.52
C GLU A 301 3.04 7.83 20.60
N ARG A 302 2.17 7.15 21.36
CA ARG A 302 1.41 7.75 22.46
C ARG A 302 2.30 8.16 23.62
N LEU A 303 3.22 7.29 24.04
CA LEU A 303 4.11 7.55 25.17
C LEU A 303 5.08 8.70 24.88
N VAL A 304 5.78 8.65 23.74
CA VAL A 304 6.70 9.71 23.30
C VAL A 304 5.96 11.02 23.06
N GLY A 305 4.79 10.97 22.41
CA GLY A 305 3.99 12.16 22.15
C GLY A 305 3.45 12.81 23.43
N THR A 306 3.08 12.01 24.44
CA THR A 306 2.56 12.53 25.72
C THR A 306 3.67 13.13 26.56
N ILE A 307 4.87 12.53 26.57
CA ILE A 307 6.04 13.11 27.25
C ILE A 307 6.44 14.42 26.57
N GLY A 308 6.64 14.42 25.25
CA GLY A 308 7.04 15.62 24.51
C GLY A 308 6.01 16.74 24.62
N GLY A 309 4.73 16.42 24.40
CA GLY A 309 3.65 17.39 24.55
C GLY A 309 3.42 17.84 26.00
N GLY A 310 3.66 16.97 26.98
CA GLY A 310 3.58 17.31 28.41
C GLY A 310 4.63 18.35 28.80
N ILE A 311 5.89 18.15 28.37
CA ILE A 311 6.98 19.10 28.58
C ILE A 311 6.64 20.46 27.93
N ILE A 312 6.19 20.45 26.68
CA ILE A 312 5.78 21.69 25.97
C ILE A 312 4.65 22.40 26.72
N GLY A 313 3.60 21.68 27.12
CA GLY A 313 2.47 22.25 27.84
C GLY A 313 2.86 22.85 29.19
N LEU A 314 3.70 22.15 29.96
CA LEU A 314 4.20 22.64 31.25
C LEU A 314 5.08 23.89 31.09
N LEU A 315 5.98 23.93 30.11
CA LEU A 315 6.80 25.12 29.82
C LEU A 315 5.92 26.32 29.48
N ILE A 316 4.91 26.12 28.63
CA ILE A 316 3.97 27.19 28.26
C ILE A 316 3.25 27.72 29.48
N ILE A 317 2.69 26.84 30.32
CA ILE A 317 1.93 27.27 31.51
C ILE A 317 2.85 27.93 32.54
N PHE A 318 4.12 27.53 32.62
CA PHE A 318 5.10 28.13 33.52
C PHE A 318 5.53 29.54 33.09
N TYR A 319 5.66 29.82 31.79
CA TYR A 319 6.11 31.13 31.30
C TYR A 319 4.95 32.07 30.94
N VAL A 320 3.82 31.55 30.46
CA VAL A 320 2.70 32.34 29.94
C VAL A 320 1.56 32.34 30.95
N HIS A 321 1.37 33.48 31.61
CA HIS A 321 0.32 33.69 32.61
C HIS A 321 -0.89 34.47 32.08
N ASP A 322 -0.75 35.08 30.89
CA ASP A 322 -1.80 35.83 30.23
C ASP A 322 -2.89 34.89 29.69
N ARG A 323 -4.13 35.09 30.11
CA ARG A 323 -5.27 34.22 29.74
C ARG A 323 -5.62 34.30 28.26
N ASP A 324 -5.50 35.47 27.65
CA ASP A 324 -5.82 35.66 26.23
C ASP A 324 -4.74 35.00 25.36
N ALA A 325 -3.48 35.09 25.78
CA ALA A 325 -2.37 34.37 25.14
C ALA A 325 -2.54 32.85 25.26
N LEU A 326 -2.92 32.34 26.44
CA LEU A 326 -3.21 30.91 26.65
C LEU A 326 -4.40 30.44 25.80
N PHE A 327 -5.44 31.27 25.66
CA PHE A 327 -6.58 30.97 24.79
C PHE A 327 -6.18 30.88 23.32
N GLY A 328 -5.37 31.82 22.83
CA GLY A 328 -4.79 31.76 21.48
C GLY A 328 -3.95 30.49 21.26
N LEU A 329 -3.15 30.10 22.26
CA LEU A 329 -2.37 28.85 22.22
C LEU A 329 -3.25 27.61 22.21
N ILE A 330 -4.35 27.57 22.98
CA ILE A 330 -5.33 26.48 22.90
C ILE A 330 -5.84 26.30 21.47
N ILE A 331 -6.25 27.39 20.81
CA ILE A 331 -6.75 27.32 19.43
C ILE A 331 -5.67 26.77 18.50
N PHE A 332 -4.44 27.28 18.61
CA PHE A 332 -3.31 26.81 17.82
C PHE A 332 -3.07 25.30 18.02
N PHE A 333 -3.00 24.83 19.27
CA PHE A 333 -2.76 23.42 19.56
C PHE A 333 -3.94 22.51 19.16
N MET A 334 -5.16 23.00 19.28
CA MET A 334 -6.36 22.31 18.82
C MET A 334 -6.37 22.16 17.29
N LEU A 335 -6.07 23.24 16.56
CA LEU A 335 -5.95 23.20 15.09
C LEU A 335 -4.86 22.21 14.65
N GLY A 336 -3.70 22.23 15.30
CA GLY A 336 -2.63 21.26 15.06
C GLY A 336 -3.08 19.82 15.30
N THR A 337 -3.76 19.56 16.42
CA THR A 337 -4.30 18.23 16.77
C THR A 337 -5.19 17.68 15.65
N TYR A 338 -6.18 18.43 15.20
CA TYR A 338 -7.11 17.95 14.17
C TYR A 338 -6.49 17.89 12.77
N THR A 339 -5.54 18.78 12.46
CA THR A 339 -4.81 18.77 11.18
C THR A 339 -3.99 17.50 11.02
N PHE A 340 -3.27 17.10 12.08
CA PHE A 340 -2.37 15.95 12.02
C PHE A 340 -3.02 14.60 12.37
N MET A 341 -4.26 14.58 12.86
CA MET A 341 -4.96 13.38 13.35
C MET A 341 -4.95 12.20 12.35
N ARG A 342 -5.01 12.49 11.04
CA ARG A 342 -4.96 11.47 9.97
C ARG A 342 -3.63 11.37 9.25
N ILE A 343 -2.66 12.22 9.57
CA ILE A 343 -1.35 12.30 8.89
C ILE A 343 -0.28 11.63 9.73
N ASN A 344 -0.12 12.07 10.99
CA ASN A 344 0.91 11.56 11.89
C ASN A 344 0.40 11.58 13.33
N TYR A 345 0.30 10.39 13.92
CA TYR A 345 -0.25 10.25 15.26
C TYR A 345 0.66 10.80 16.35
N ILE A 346 1.99 10.69 16.23
CA ILE A 346 2.92 11.29 17.21
C ILE A 346 2.69 12.79 17.27
N VAL A 347 2.67 13.44 16.11
CA VAL A 347 2.43 14.89 16.01
C VAL A 347 1.07 15.24 16.61
N THR A 348 0.04 14.45 16.31
CA THR A 348 -1.29 14.62 16.92
C THR A 348 -1.22 14.65 18.45
N VAL A 349 -0.51 13.72 19.08
CA VAL A 349 -0.40 13.63 20.55
C VAL A 349 0.46 14.76 21.12
N ILE A 350 1.53 15.16 20.42
CA ILE A 350 2.37 16.31 20.79
C ILE A 350 1.53 17.60 20.82
N PHE A 351 0.59 17.76 19.90
CA PHE A 351 -0.32 18.91 19.89
C PHE A 351 -1.49 18.75 20.88
N THR A 352 -2.00 17.53 21.07
CA THR A 352 -3.14 17.27 21.95
C THR A 352 -2.79 17.50 23.41
N THR A 353 -1.59 17.10 23.84
CA THR A 353 -1.22 17.16 25.27
C THR A 353 -1.17 18.59 25.81
N PRO A 354 -0.44 19.55 25.20
CA PRO A 354 -0.48 20.96 25.59
C PRO A 354 -1.89 21.55 25.51
N TYR A 355 -2.64 21.25 24.45
CA TYR A 355 -4.03 21.68 24.30
C TYR A 355 -4.86 21.33 25.55
N VAL A 356 -4.81 20.07 25.98
CA VAL A 356 -5.54 19.59 27.14
C VAL A 356 -5.02 20.20 28.45
N LEU A 357 -3.69 20.30 28.62
CA LEU A 357 -3.10 20.89 29.83
C LEU A 357 -3.46 22.36 30.02
N ILE A 358 -3.39 23.15 28.95
CA ILE A 358 -3.73 24.58 29.00
C ILE A 358 -5.24 24.74 29.26
N LEU A 359 -6.08 23.90 28.64
CA LEU A 359 -7.52 23.88 28.92
C LEU A 359 -7.81 23.63 30.40
N PHE A 360 -7.17 22.62 31.01
CA PHE A 360 -7.31 22.34 32.45
C PHE A 360 -6.81 23.50 33.32
N SER A 361 -5.70 24.14 32.93
CA SER A 361 -5.17 25.30 33.64
C SER A 361 -6.13 26.50 33.61
N LEU A 362 -6.78 26.78 32.48
CA LEU A 362 -7.78 27.85 32.37
C LEU A 362 -9.06 27.54 33.16
N LEU A 363 -9.41 26.26 33.30
CA LEU A 363 -10.52 25.80 34.14
C LEU A 363 -10.20 25.85 35.65
N GLY A 364 -9.01 26.30 36.04
CA GLY A 364 -8.59 26.42 37.43
C GLY A 364 -8.14 25.11 38.08
N MET A 365 -7.95 24.05 37.30
CA MET A 365 -7.38 22.79 37.77
C MET A 365 -5.85 22.87 37.71
N GLY A 366 -5.16 22.44 38.77
CA GLY A 366 -3.70 22.52 38.87
C GLY A 366 -2.99 21.82 37.70
N SER A 367 -2.21 22.57 36.94
CA SER A 367 -1.60 22.11 35.68
C SER A 367 -0.53 21.02 35.86
N ILE A 368 0.27 21.13 36.92
CA ILE A 368 1.38 20.20 37.20
C ILE A 368 0.83 18.82 37.61
N GLY A 369 -0.12 18.79 38.57
CA GLY A 369 -0.74 17.53 39.00
C GLY A 369 -1.47 16.82 37.86
N VAL A 370 -2.17 17.58 37.00
CA VAL A 370 -2.82 17.03 35.80
C VAL A 370 -1.82 16.43 34.81
N ALA A 371 -0.66 17.07 34.61
CA ALA A 371 0.38 16.54 33.73
C ALA A 371 1.02 15.25 34.30
N GLU A 372 1.25 15.19 35.60
CA GLU A 372 1.75 14.00 36.30
C GLU A 372 0.76 12.84 36.20
N GLU A 373 -0.52 13.08 36.51
CA GLU A 373 -1.60 12.09 36.34
C GLU A 373 -1.64 11.58 34.90
N ARG A 374 -1.49 12.46 33.92
CA ARG A 374 -1.50 12.08 32.50
C ARG A 374 -0.36 11.16 32.09
N LEU A 375 0.85 11.41 32.60
CA LEU A 375 2.03 10.59 32.35
C LEU A 375 1.90 9.22 33.01
N LEU A 376 1.46 9.19 34.27
CA LEU A 376 1.23 7.95 35.01
C LEU A 376 0.14 7.09 34.34
N ASP A 377 -1.00 7.68 34.01
CA ASP A 377 -2.12 6.98 33.37
C ASP A 377 -1.72 6.42 32.01
N THR A 378 -0.96 7.20 31.24
CA THR A 378 -0.45 6.75 29.95
C THR A 378 0.54 5.61 30.13
N GLY A 379 1.42 5.66 31.13
CA GLY A 379 2.34 4.56 31.46
C GLY A 379 1.62 3.28 31.86
N ILE A 380 0.62 3.37 32.74
CA ILE A 380 -0.20 2.23 33.18
C ILE A 380 -0.94 1.62 31.98
N ALA A 381 -1.62 2.45 31.19
CA ALA A 381 -2.32 2.00 29.99
C ALA A 381 -1.38 1.35 28.97
N SER A 382 -0.19 1.94 28.79
CA SER A 382 0.86 1.44 27.88
C SER A 382 1.34 0.05 28.30
N LEU A 383 1.55 -0.16 29.60
CA LEU A 383 1.95 -1.44 30.17
C LEU A 383 0.85 -2.49 30.00
N LEU A 384 -0.39 -2.14 30.36
CA LEU A 384 -1.55 -3.03 30.24
C LEU A 384 -1.83 -3.41 28.79
N ALA A 385 -1.77 -2.45 27.86
CA ALA A 385 -1.96 -2.71 26.43
C ALA A 385 -0.85 -3.61 25.88
N PHE A 386 0.40 -3.41 26.30
CA PHE A 386 1.51 -4.26 25.90
C PHE A 386 1.33 -5.70 26.41
N ILE A 387 1.10 -5.88 27.72
CA ILE A 387 0.87 -7.20 28.34
C ILE A 387 -0.35 -7.88 27.71
N GLY A 388 -1.46 -7.15 27.57
CA GLY A 388 -2.68 -7.64 26.94
C GLY A 388 -2.42 -8.12 25.50
N SER A 389 -1.69 -7.33 24.71
CA SER A 389 -1.36 -7.70 23.32
C SER A 389 -0.44 -8.93 23.20
N TYR A 390 0.43 -9.16 24.19
CA TYR A 390 1.38 -10.26 24.20
C TYR A 390 0.78 -11.56 24.75
N ILE A 391 -0.01 -11.48 25.82
CA ILE A 391 -0.53 -12.64 26.57
C ILE A 391 -1.94 -13.04 26.13
N LEU A 392 -2.84 -12.07 25.96
CA LEU A 392 -4.26 -12.36 25.73
C LEU A 392 -4.52 -12.65 24.25
N PHE A 393 -4.73 -13.92 23.94
CA PHE A 393 -5.10 -14.42 22.61
C PHE A 393 -4.26 -13.81 21.48
N PRO A 394 -2.92 -13.90 21.53
CA PRO A 394 -2.07 -13.27 20.53
C PRO A 394 -2.36 -13.85 19.14
N HIS A 395 -2.39 -12.97 18.15
CA HIS A 395 -2.56 -13.34 16.75
C HIS A 395 -1.32 -12.88 15.99
N TRP A 396 -0.28 -13.70 16.05
CA TRP A 396 1.02 -13.42 15.43
C TRP A 396 0.89 -13.44 13.91
N GLU A 397 1.51 -12.45 13.26
CA GLU A 397 1.58 -12.35 11.81
C GLU A 397 2.39 -13.51 11.22
N SER A 398 3.39 -14.02 11.94
CA SER A 398 4.16 -15.19 11.53
C SER A 398 3.32 -16.44 11.27
N VAL A 399 2.17 -16.58 11.94
CA VAL A 399 1.23 -17.69 11.72
C VAL A 399 0.32 -17.41 10.52
N GLN A 400 -0.08 -16.16 10.30
CA GLN A 400 -0.92 -15.79 9.15
C GLN A 400 -0.14 -15.75 7.83
N LEU A 401 1.17 -15.61 7.92
CA LEU A 401 2.07 -15.45 6.77
C LEU A 401 1.94 -16.60 5.77
N GLU A 402 1.77 -17.82 6.26
CA GLU A 402 1.55 -19.01 5.45
C GLU A 402 0.33 -18.85 4.53
N SER A 403 -0.80 -18.35 5.06
CA SER A 403 -1.99 -18.07 4.25
C SER A 403 -1.73 -17.00 3.18
N TYR A 404 -0.95 -15.96 3.49
CA TYR A 404 -0.56 -14.97 2.49
C TYR A 404 0.40 -15.53 1.43
N MET A 405 1.32 -16.42 1.81
CA MET A 405 2.21 -17.11 0.88
C MET A 405 1.40 -17.99 -0.09
N VAL A 406 0.46 -18.77 0.43
CA VAL A 406 -0.46 -19.59 -0.39
C VAL A 406 -1.23 -18.72 -1.39
N LYS A 407 -1.83 -17.60 -0.94
CA LYS A 407 -2.57 -16.69 -1.82
C LYS A 407 -1.70 -16.10 -2.94
N VAL A 408 -0.47 -15.67 -2.62
CA VAL A 408 0.46 -15.13 -3.63
C VAL A 408 0.87 -16.20 -4.64
N LEU A 409 1.15 -17.44 -4.21
CA LEU A 409 1.47 -18.54 -5.11
C LEU A 409 0.28 -18.90 -6.01
N GLN A 410 -0.94 -18.91 -5.45
CA GLN A 410 -2.18 -19.10 -6.23
C GLN A 410 -2.35 -18.00 -7.27
N ALA A 411 -2.14 -16.73 -6.89
CA ALA A 411 -2.26 -15.61 -7.81
C ALA A 411 -1.20 -15.66 -8.93
N ASN A 412 0.07 -15.96 -8.60
CA ASN A 412 1.13 -16.15 -9.58
C ASN A 412 0.83 -17.30 -10.54
N LYS A 413 0.33 -18.43 -10.02
CA LYS A 413 -0.10 -19.59 -10.81
C LYS A 413 -1.22 -19.21 -11.79
N ASN A 414 -2.28 -18.57 -11.28
CA ASN A 414 -3.43 -18.17 -12.10
C ASN A 414 -3.01 -17.18 -13.20
N TYR A 415 -2.08 -16.28 -12.90
CA TYR A 415 -1.56 -15.32 -13.88
C TYR A 415 -0.70 -16.00 -14.96
N LEU A 416 0.13 -16.99 -14.60
CA LEU A 416 0.85 -17.81 -15.57
C LEU A 416 -0.09 -18.67 -16.42
N GLN A 417 -1.19 -19.17 -15.87
CA GLN A 417 -2.22 -19.90 -16.62
C GLN A 417 -2.89 -18.99 -17.67
N GLN A 418 -3.19 -17.74 -17.30
CA GLN A 418 -3.68 -16.74 -18.26
C GLN A 418 -2.66 -16.45 -19.37
N LEU A 419 -1.37 -16.33 -19.03
CA LEU A 419 -0.30 -16.19 -20.03
C LEU A 419 -0.21 -17.40 -20.96
N ALA A 420 -0.31 -18.62 -20.42
CA ALA A 420 -0.31 -19.85 -21.21
C ALA A 420 -1.53 -19.92 -22.15
N ALA A 421 -2.70 -19.50 -21.68
CA ALA A 421 -3.92 -19.45 -22.48
C ALA A 421 -3.80 -18.46 -23.63
N TYR A 422 -3.23 -17.29 -23.37
CA TYR A 422 -2.92 -16.29 -24.40
C TYR A 422 -1.99 -16.85 -25.48
N PHE A 423 -0.92 -17.56 -25.08
CA PHE A 423 0.03 -18.16 -26.03
C PHE A 423 -0.57 -19.22 -26.95
N SER A 424 -1.62 -19.89 -26.50
CA SER A 424 -2.34 -20.87 -27.30
C SER A 424 -3.54 -20.31 -28.06
N GLY A 425 -3.70 -18.98 -28.11
CA GLY A 425 -4.75 -18.33 -28.89
C GLY A 425 -6.15 -18.42 -28.27
N GLN A 426 -6.28 -18.79 -26.98
CA GLN A 426 -7.55 -18.70 -26.29
C GLN A 426 -7.86 -17.24 -25.96
N ILE A 427 -8.91 -16.69 -26.57
CA ILE A 427 -9.36 -15.31 -26.33
C ILE A 427 -10.00 -15.24 -24.93
N HIS A 428 -9.26 -14.71 -23.97
CA HIS A 428 -9.80 -14.31 -22.67
C HIS A 428 -10.25 -12.86 -22.74
N SER A 429 -11.30 -12.52 -21.98
CA SER A 429 -11.77 -11.14 -21.89
C SER A 429 -10.68 -10.24 -21.29
N GLN A 430 -10.50 -9.03 -21.83
CA GLN A 430 -9.58 -8.01 -21.28
C GLN A 430 -9.87 -7.75 -19.79
N LEU A 431 -11.12 -7.92 -19.36
CA LEU A 431 -11.55 -7.80 -17.98
C LEU A 431 -10.99 -8.93 -17.10
N GLU A 432 -11.03 -10.19 -17.55
CA GLU A 432 -10.50 -11.33 -16.80
C GLU A 432 -8.99 -11.18 -16.56
N TYR A 433 -8.27 -10.75 -17.59
CA TYR A 433 -6.85 -10.42 -17.48
C TYR A 433 -6.59 -9.34 -16.43
N LYS A 434 -7.33 -8.22 -16.46
CA LYS A 434 -7.21 -7.13 -15.47
C LYS A 434 -7.53 -7.61 -14.05
N LEU A 435 -8.47 -8.53 -13.88
CA LEU A 435 -8.83 -9.09 -12.56
C LEU A 435 -7.72 -9.98 -11.99
N VAL A 436 -7.16 -10.91 -12.78
CA VAL A 436 -6.06 -11.76 -12.31
C VAL A 436 -4.81 -10.93 -12.02
N ARG A 437 -4.54 -9.90 -12.85
CA ARG A 437 -3.46 -8.93 -12.61
C ARG A 437 -3.63 -8.19 -11.28
N LYS A 438 -4.83 -7.67 -11.01
CA LYS A 438 -5.15 -7.01 -9.74
C LYS A 438 -4.92 -7.96 -8.56
N GLU A 439 -5.45 -9.17 -8.63
CA GLU A 439 -5.35 -10.16 -7.55
C GLU A 439 -3.88 -10.46 -7.21
N LEU A 440 -3.03 -10.55 -8.23
CA LEU A 440 -1.59 -10.74 -8.05
C LEU A 440 -0.93 -9.60 -7.28
N TYR A 441 -1.20 -8.35 -7.68
CA TYR A 441 -0.62 -7.19 -7.02
C TYR A 441 -1.11 -7.02 -5.59
N VAL A 442 -2.41 -7.22 -5.36
CA VAL A 442 -3.02 -7.17 -4.02
C VAL A 442 -2.44 -8.26 -3.13
N SER A 443 -2.37 -9.50 -3.61
CA SER A 443 -1.78 -10.60 -2.85
C SER A 443 -0.31 -10.33 -2.50
N THR A 444 0.48 -9.83 -3.44
CA THR A 444 1.90 -9.50 -3.22
C THR A 444 2.08 -8.38 -2.20
N ALA A 445 1.23 -7.34 -2.25
CA ALA A 445 1.22 -6.25 -1.29
C ALA A 445 0.81 -6.73 0.11
N ASN A 446 -0.21 -7.59 0.20
CA ASN A 446 -0.67 -8.18 1.46
C ASN A 446 0.43 -9.02 2.13
N LEU A 447 1.13 -9.86 1.36
CA LEU A 447 2.27 -10.63 1.85
C LEU A 447 3.38 -9.71 2.35
N SER A 448 3.71 -8.66 1.59
CA SER A 448 4.72 -7.67 1.96
C SER A 448 4.37 -6.94 3.25
N ALA A 449 3.11 -6.53 3.39
CA ALA A 449 2.60 -5.86 4.59
C ALA A 449 2.65 -6.77 5.81
N ALA A 450 2.22 -8.03 5.65
CA ALA A 450 2.26 -9.03 6.72
C ALA A 450 3.70 -9.32 7.16
N PHE A 451 4.64 -9.41 6.21
CA PHE A 451 6.06 -9.57 6.52
C PHE A 451 6.61 -8.39 7.32
N GLN A 452 6.28 -7.15 6.94
CA GLN A 452 6.71 -5.96 7.70
C GLN A 452 6.12 -5.90 9.10
N ARG A 453 4.85 -6.26 9.26
CA ARG A 453 4.23 -6.36 10.58
C ARG A 453 4.92 -7.43 11.42
N MET A 454 5.28 -8.58 10.84
CA MET A 454 6.06 -9.63 11.51
C MET A 454 7.43 -9.12 11.99
N LEU A 455 8.16 -8.32 11.20
CA LEU A 455 9.46 -7.75 11.62
C LEU A 455 9.35 -6.82 12.86
N SER A 456 8.15 -6.33 13.17
CA SER A 456 7.89 -5.51 14.36
C SER A 456 7.51 -6.34 15.60
N GLU A 457 7.33 -7.66 15.45
CA GLU A 457 7.08 -8.59 16.55
C GLU A 457 8.36 -8.89 17.34
N PRO A 458 8.28 -9.50 18.54
CA PRO A 458 9.46 -9.92 19.29
C PRO A 458 10.31 -10.90 18.48
N LYS A 459 11.65 -10.84 18.60
CA LYS A 459 12.57 -11.69 17.81
C LYS A 459 12.25 -13.19 17.93
N SER A 460 11.78 -13.65 19.08
CA SER A 460 11.37 -15.05 19.31
C SER A 460 10.13 -15.49 18.52
N LYS A 461 9.36 -14.55 17.94
CA LYS A 461 8.16 -14.80 17.13
C LYS A 461 8.37 -14.58 15.63
N GLN A 462 9.50 -13.99 15.23
CA GLN A 462 9.90 -13.77 13.84
C GLN A 462 10.46 -15.05 13.21
N ARG A 463 9.61 -16.05 13.01
CA ARG A 463 10.02 -17.34 12.41
C ARG A 463 10.55 -17.13 10.99
N SER A 464 11.65 -17.78 10.63
CA SER A 464 12.23 -17.85 9.27
C SER A 464 12.30 -16.50 8.53
N SER A 465 12.59 -15.40 9.23
CA SER A 465 12.48 -14.04 8.70
C SER A 465 13.36 -13.79 7.47
N GLN A 466 14.53 -14.41 7.40
CA GLN A 466 15.42 -14.33 6.24
C GLN A 466 14.85 -15.07 5.04
N GLU A 467 14.39 -16.30 5.22
CA GLU A 467 13.80 -17.09 4.14
C GLU A 467 12.51 -16.48 3.60
N ILE A 468 11.68 -15.93 4.49
CA ILE A 468 10.48 -15.22 4.10
C ILE A 468 10.82 -13.94 3.34
N TYR A 469 11.84 -13.18 3.77
CA TYR A 469 12.27 -12.01 3.03
C TYR A 469 12.67 -12.39 1.60
N GLU A 470 13.46 -13.45 1.44
CA GLU A 470 13.84 -13.99 0.14
C GLU A 470 12.60 -14.41 -0.68
N PHE A 471 11.62 -15.09 -0.05
CA PHE A 471 10.35 -15.46 -0.69
C PHE A 471 9.55 -14.23 -1.15
N VAL A 472 9.45 -13.17 -0.34
CA VAL A 472 8.76 -11.91 -0.68
C VAL A 472 9.42 -11.26 -1.91
N VAL A 473 10.75 -11.16 -1.90
CA VAL A 473 11.51 -10.59 -3.00
C VAL A 473 11.34 -11.42 -4.28
N LEU A 474 11.52 -12.74 -4.20
CA LEU A 474 11.39 -13.62 -5.35
C LEU A 474 9.97 -13.58 -5.96
N ASN A 475 8.93 -13.52 -5.14
CA ASN A 475 7.56 -13.37 -5.65
C ASN A 475 7.34 -12.00 -6.31
N HIS A 476 7.85 -10.91 -5.73
CA HIS A 476 7.81 -9.60 -6.38
C HIS A 476 8.52 -9.62 -7.74
N VAL A 477 9.71 -10.24 -7.82
CA VAL A 477 10.45 -10.41 -9.09
C VAL A 477 9.64 -11.23 -10.08
N LEU A 478 9.07 -12.37 -9.68
CA LEU A 478 8.25 -13.22 -10.54
C LEU A 478 7.05 -12.43 -11.09
N SER A 479 6.27 -11.80 -10.21
CA SER A 479 5.07 -11.05 -10.59
C SER A 479 5.39 -9.90 -11.55
N SER A 480 6.47 -9.15 -11.30
CA SER A 480 6.92 -8.08 -12.19
C SER A 480 7.31 -8.60 -13.57
N ASN A 481 8.02 -9.73 -13.65
CA ASN A 481 8.47 -10.30 -14.91
C ASN A 481 7.31 -10.87 -15.73
N ILE A 482 6.36 -11.55 -15.08
CA ILE A 482 5.15 -12.02 -15.77
C ILE A 482 4.35 -10.82 -16.29
N ALA A 483 4.18 -9.77 -15.48
CA ALA A 483 3.45 -8.56 -15.90
C ALA A 483 4.11 -7.84 -17.08
N SER A 484 5.44 -7.64 -17.04
CA SER A 484 6.19 -7.03 -18.14
C SER A 484 6.08 -7.84 -19.43
N LEU A 485 6.17 -9.15 -19.30
CA LEU A 485 6.08 -10.06 -20.43
C LEU A 485 4.69 -9.98 -21.07
N THR A 486 3.63 -10.13 -20.27
CA THR A 486 2.26 -10.08 -20.77
C THR A 486 1.96 -8.73 -21.43
N ALA A 487 2.36 -7.60 -20.83
CA ALA A 487 2.18 -6.28 -21.42
C ALA A 487 2.88 -6.12 -22.78
N SER A 488 4.07 -6.70 -22.93
CA SER A 488 4.82 -6.67 -24.19
C SER A 488 4.17 -7.52 -25.29
N ILE A 489 3.47 -8.59 -24.90
CA ILE A 489 2.81 -9.53 -25.79
C ILE A 489 1.43 -9.00 -26.18
N THR A 490 0.62 -8.47 -25.25
CA THR A 490 -0.73 -7.94 -25.55
C THR A 490 -0.69 -6.79 -26.57
N ASN A 491 0.40 -6.01 -26.61
CA ASN A 491 0.60 -4.93 -27.57
C ASN A 491 1.08 -5.39 -28.96
N LYS A 492 1.61 -6.62 -29.09
CA LYS A 492 1.99 -7.21 -30.38
C LYS A 492 0.83 -8.11 -30.83
N GLN A 493 0.29 -7.87 -32.03
CA GLN A 493 -0.89 -8.58 -32.54
C GLN A 493 -0.86 -10.10 -32.30
N GLN A 494 -2.04 -10.67 -32.04
CA GLN A 494 -2.32 -12.10 -31.82
C GLN A 494 -1.51 -12.99 -32.78
N GLY A 495 -0.50 -13.66 -32.25
CA GLY A 495 0.24 -14.70 -32.95
C GLY A 495 0.27 -15.96 -32.09
N MET A 496 0.10 -17.13 -32.70
CA MET A 496 0.34 -18.40 -32.02
C MET A 496 1.84 -18.49 -31.70
N PHE A 497 2.18 -18.73 -30.44
CA PHE A 497 3.58 -18.85 -30.01
C PHE A 497 4.03 -20.31 -30.07
N ALA A 498 5.32 -20.53 -30.39
CA ALA A 498 5.88 -21.87 -30.54
C ALA A 498 5.70 -22.74 -29.29
N LYS A 499 5.53 -24.06 -29.47
CA LYS A 499 5.46 -25.05 -28.36
C LYS A 499 6.62 -24.93 -27.38
N GLU A 500 7.79 -24.56 -27.87
CA GLU A 500 9.02 -24.37 -27.09
C GLU A 500 8.92 -23.21 -26.09
N ALA A 501 8.16 -22.15 -26.41
CA ALA A 501 7.90 -21.02 -25.51
C ALA A 501 6.90 -21.38 -24.39
N LEU A 502 6.01 -22.36 -24.62
CA LEU A 502 5.05 -22.81 -23.61
C LEU A 502 5.70 -23.70 -22.53
N LEU A 503 6.83 -24.36 -22.82
CA LEU A 503 7.45 -25.32 -21.91
C LEU A 503 7.93 -24.68 -20.59
N PRO A 504 8.67 -23.55 -20.59
CA PRO A 504 9.06 -22.88 -19.34
C PRO A 504 7.84 -22.43 -18.51
N VAL A 505 6.77 -21.96 -19.16
CA VAL A 505 5.52 -21.56 -18.46
C VAL A 505 4.88 -22.75 -17.77
N LYS A 506 4.71 -23.87 -18.47
CA LYS A 506 4.13 -25.10 -17.91
C LYS A 506 4.95 -25.61 -16.73
N LYS A 507 6.27 -25.68 -16.86
CA LYS A 507 7.17 -26.07 -15.77
C LYS A 507 7.07 -25.13 -14.56
N SER A 508 6.96 -23.82 -14.80
CA SER A 508 6.78 -22.82 -13.74
C SER A 508 5.47 -23.04 -12.99
N ILE A 509 4.36 -23.28 -13.71
CA ILE A 509 3.06 -23.60 -13.11
C ILE A 509 3.16 -24.85 -12.23
N THR A 510 3.81 -25.92 -12.72
CA THR A 510 4.01 -27.16 -11.95
C THR A 510 4.80 -26.90 -10.67
N ILE A 511 5.89 -26.13 -10.72
CA ILE A 511 6.68 -25.80 -9.52
C ILE A 511 5.84 -25.01 -8.51
N LEU A 512 5.02 -24.05 -8.96
CA LEU A 512 4.15 -23.30 -8.05
C LEU A 512 3.05 -24.19 -7.46
N GLN A 513 2.51 -25.15 -8.22
CA GLN A 513 1.56 -26.14 -7.69
C GLN A 513 2.20 -27.05 -6.64
N GLU A 514 3.43 -27.52 -6.87
CA GLU A 514 4.18 -28.30 -5.88
C GLU A 514 4.48 -27.48 -4.63
N SER A 515 4.83 -26.20 -4.79
CA SER A 515 5.06 -25.27 -3.67
C SER A 515 3.76 -25.03 -2.86
N LEU A 516 2.61 -24.97 -3.53
CA LEU A 516 1.31 -24.87 -2.86
C LEU A 516 1.00 -26.11 -2.02
N LEU A 517 1.23 -27.32 -2.56
CA LEU A 517 1.03 -28.58 -1.82
C LEU A 517 1.96 -28.71 -0.61
N GLN A 518 3.12 -28.05 -0.62
CA GLN A 518 4.03 -28.02 0.53
C GLN A 518 3.55 -27.09 1.66
N LEU A 519 2.81 -26.03 1.33
CA LEU A 519 2.31 -25.04 2.30
C LEU A 519 0.85 -25.28 2.71
N ASP A 520 0.05 -25.97 1.91
CA ASP A 520 -1.33 -26.27 2.21
C ASP A 520 -1.63 -27.73 1.92
N THR A 521 -1.59 -28.55 2.99
CA THR A 521 -1.83 -30.00 2.92
C THR A 521 -3.30 -30.35 2.70
N SER A 522 -4.21 -29.38 2.77
CA SER A 522 -5.62 -29.59 2.44
C SER A 522 -5.89 -29.60 0.94
N LEU A 523 -4.99 -29.03 0.12
CA LEU A 523 -5.11 -29.06 -1.34
C LEU A 523 -4.70 -30.43 -1.89
N THR A 524 -5.51 -30.97 -2.79
CA THR A 524 -5.17 -32.20 -3.51
C THR A 524 -4.55 -31.90 -4.89
N LYS A 525 -3.74 -32.84 -5.38
CA LYS A 525 -3.19 -32.78 -6.75
C LYS A 525 -4.29 -32.69 -7.81
N ASP A 526 -5.42 -33.37 -7.58
CA ASP A 526 -6.54 -33.41 -8.52
C ASP A 526 -7.30 -32.07 -8.60
N GLU A 527 -7.49 -31.39 -7.47
CA GLU A 527 -8.06 -30.03 -7.45
C GLU A 527 -7.18 -29.00 -8.17
N LEU A 528 -5.85 -29.14 -8.04
CA LEU A 528 -4.90 -28.26 -8.73
C LEU A 528 -4.76 -28.60 -10.23
N ALA A 529 -4.97 -29.86 -10.62
CA ALA A 529 -4.92 -30.34 -11.99
C ALA A 529 -6.21 -30.05 -12.79
N ALA A 530 -7.38 -30.13 -12.17
CA ALA A 530 -8.67 -29.84 -12.80
C ALA A 530 -8.79 -28.37 -13.29
N ALA A 531 -8.06 -27.45 -12.66
CA ALA A 531 -7.98 -26.04 -13.05
C ALA A 531 -6.95 -25.75 -14.16
N ALA A 532 -6.18 -26.75 -14.62
CA ALA A 532 -5.20 -26.56 -15.68
C ALA A 532 -5.84 -26.82 -17.05
N THR A 533 -6.35 -25.77 -17.68
CA THR A 533 -6.60 -25.83 -19.12
C THR A 533 -5.24 -25.95 -19.82
N ASN A 534 -5.02 -27.09 -20.49
CA ASN A 534 -3.86 -27.31 -21.35
C ASN A 534 -4.30 -26.97 -22.78
N PRO A 535 -4.17 -25.72 -23.22
CA PRO A 535 -4.56 -25.39 -24.56
C PRO A 535 -3.58 -26.01 -25.58
N PRO A 536 -4.09 -26.39 -26.78
CA PRO A 536 -3.27 -27.02 -27.80
C PRO A 536 -2.17 -26.07 -28.27
N ALA A 537 -1.01 -26.63 -28.59
CA ALA A 537 0.17 -25.88 -28.96
C ALA A 537 0.34 -25.92 -30.48
N ALA A 538 0.66 -24.79 -31.10
CA ALA A 538 0.88 -24.68 -32.55
C ALA A 538 2.30 -24.18 -32.87
N ASP A 539 2.70 -24.34 -34.12
CA ASP A 539 4.02 -23.94 -34.60
C ASP A 539 4.03 -22.43 -34.84
N GLY A 540 4.79 -21.72 -34.02
CA GLY A 540 4.79 -20.26 -33.93
C GLY A 540 6.20 -19.67 -33.94
N ILE A 541 6.30 -18.34 -33.90
CA ILE A 541 7.56 -17.62 -34.00
C ILE A 541 8.35 -17.75 -32.69
N VAL A 542 9.64 -18.12 -32.78
CA VAL A 542 10.59 -18.16 -31.66
C VAL A 542 11.36 -16.84 -31.62
N ASP A 543 10.94 -15.92 -30.77
CA ASP A 543 11.74 -14.75 -30.41
C ASP A 543 12.74 -15.15 -29.32
N LYS A 544 14.04 -15.12 -29.62
CA LYS A 544 15.12 -15.45 -28.66
C LYS A 544 14.97 -14.69 -27.33
N GLN A 545 14.51 -13.44 -27.40
CA GLN A 545 14.31 -12.59 -26.23
C GLN A 545 13.13 -13.05 -25.36
N LEU A 546 12.05 -13.50 -26.00
CA LEU A 546 10.90 -14.09 -25.33
C LEU A 546 11.32 -15.36 -24.58
N THR A 547 12.11 -16.22 -25.23
CA THR A 547 12.65 -17.45 -24.62
C THR A 547 13.52 -17.15 -23.40
N GLU A 548 14.38 -16.13 -23.45
CA GLU A 548 15.19 -15.70 -22.31
C GLU A 548 14.34 -15.24 -21.11
N GLN A 549 13.30 -14.43 -21.35
CA GLN A 549 12.39 -13.96 -20.29
C GLN A 549 11.59 -15.12 -19.67
N LEU A 550 11.13 -16.05 -20.49
CA LEU A 550 10.40 -17.24 -20.03
C LEU A 550 11.28 -18.20 -19.22
N ASN A 551 12.54 -18.36 -19.63
CA ASN A 551 13.52 -19.13 -18.86
C ASN A 551 13.87 -18.43 -17.54
N PHE A 552 13.91 -17.10 -17.51
CA PHE A 552 14.10 -16.36 -16.27
C PHE A 552 12.91 -16.55 -15.30
N ILE A 553 11.67 -16.47 -15.80
CA ILE A 553 10.46 -16.79 -15.02
C ILE A 553 10.57 -18.21 -14.44
N TYR A 554 10.94 -19.19 -15.26
CA TYR A 554 11.15 -20.57 -14.81
C TYR A 554 12.22 -20.70 -13.72
N LYS A 555 13.36 -20.02 -13.87
CA LYS A 555 14.42 -19.99 -12.86
C LYS A 555 13.90 -19.43 -11.53
N VAL A 556 13.23 -18.27 -11.56
CA VAL A 556 12.68 -17.62 -10.37
C VAL A 556 11.61 -18.50 -9.71
N SER A 557 10.73 -19.15 -10.47
CA SER A 557 9.78 -20.12 -9.93
C SER A 557 10.50 -21.29 -9.24
N GLY A 558 11.60 -21.80 -9.81
CA GLY A 558 12.43 -22.83 -9.18
C GLY A 558 13.05 -22.38 -7.86
N ASP A 559 13.55 -21.15 -7.79
CA ASP A 559 14.11 -20.59 -6.55
C ASP A 559 13.02 -20.34 -5.49
N ILE A 560 11.81 -19.95 -5.91
CA ILE A 560 10.61 -19.92 -5.04
C ILE A 560 10.30 -21.32 -4.49
N GLY A 561 10.37 -22.37 -5.31
CA GLY A 561 10.14 -23.74 -4.84
C GLY A 561 11.15 -24.17 -3.77
N LYS A 562 12.44 -23.89 -3.98
CA LYS A 562 13.50 -24.21 -3.00
C LYS A 562 13.31 -23.46 -1.69
N ILE A 563 13.01 -22.17 -1.73
CA ILE A 563 12.83 -21.39 -0.50
C ILE A 563 11.53 -21.79 0.22
N THR A 564 10.47 -22.14 -0.53
CA THR A 564 9.23 -22.69 0.03
C THR A 564 9.50 -23.97 0.81
N GLN A 565 10.28 -24.89 0.25
CA GLN A 565 10.67 -26.12 0.93
C GLN A 565 11.48 -25.85 2.22
N LYS A 566 12.40 -24.87 2.19
CA LYS A 566 13.15 -24.46 3.39
C LYS A 566 12.23 -23.84 4.46
N ILE A 567 11.19 -23.12 4.05
CA ILE A 567 10.22 -22.54 4.98
C ILE A 567 9.34 -23.65 5.57
N ALA A 568 8.79 -24.53 4.73
CA ALA A 568 7.92 -25.63 5.14
C ALA A 568 8.60 -26.63 6.08
N THR A 569 9.90 -26.86 5.94
CA THR A 569 10.67 -27.72 6.87
C THR A 569 10.94 -27.07 8.23
N LYS A 570 10.78 -25.75 8.34
CA LYS A 570 10.99 -24.97 9.59
C LYS A 570 9.69 -24.54 10.26
N MET A 571 8.55 -24.69 9.58
CA MET A 571 7.20 -24.45 10.12
C MET A 571 6.74 -25.64 10.94
#